data_AF-A0A1G2HW37-F1
#
_entry.id   AF-A0A1G2HW37-F1
#
_cell.length_a   1.000
_cell.length_b   1.000
_cell.length_c   1.000
_cell.angle_alpha   90.00
_cell.angle_beta   90.00
_cell.angle_gamma   90.00
#
_symmetry.space_group_name_H-M   'P 1'
#
loop_
_entity.id
_entity.type
_entity.pdbx_description
1 polymer ?
#
loop_
_entity_poly.entity_id
_entity_poly.type
_entity_poly.pdbx_seq_one_letter_code
_entity_poly.pdbx_strand_id
1 'polypeptide(L)'
;MAEFNPEVIDARRRKVKMLLPAVVLATSLYYSMLFTVGIVAGYVLCKVFCHLFVHKSKIDSVFLDLGKWKLHLHHWILGMMILGTVWLIDYLYLPTFFAGAVCGMILQDIYDYNDWHQVLVKNDEHQAN
;
A
#
# COMPACT_ATOMS: atom_id res chain seq x y z
N MET A 1 -15.65 47.26 -29.79
CA MET A 1 -16.08 45.89 -30.15
C MET A 1 -14.81 45.10 -30.37
N ALA A 2 -14.59 43.99 -29.64
CA ALA A 2 -13.37 43.20 -29.81
C ALA A 2 -13.36 42.59 -31.22
N GLU A 3 -12.28 42.81 -31.97
CA GLU A 3 -12.12 42.34 -33.34
C GLU A 3 -12.01 40.81 -33.36
N PHE A 4 -12.93 40.15 -34.07
CA PHE A 4 -12.94 38.69 -34.18
C PHE A 4 -11.79 38.25 -35.10
N ASN A 5 -10.71 37.73 -34.52
CA ASN A 5 -9.58 37.17 -35.27
C ASN A 5 -9.62 35.62 -35.25
N PRO A 6 -10.08 34.98 -36.34
CA PRO A 6 -10.26 33.53 -36.39
C PRO A 6 -8.94 32.75 -36.30
N GLU A 7 -7.82 33.31 -36.78
CA GLU A 7 -6.52 32.62 -36.71
C GLU A 7 -6.04 32.45 -35.26
N VAL A 8 -6.28 33.44 -34.41
CA VAL A 8 -5.93 33.40 -32.98
C VAL A 8 -6.77 32.35 -32.25
N ILE A 9 -8.05 32.22 -32.60
CA ILE A 9 -8.96 31.21 -32.03
C ILE A 9 -8.52 29.79 -32.42
N ASP A 10 -8.15 29.57 -33.69
CA ASP A 10 -7.74 28.25 -34.17
C ASP A 10 -6.34 27.85 -33.69
N ALA A 11 -5.41 28.79 -33.55
CA ALA A 11 -4.12 28.55 -32.91
C ALA A 11 -4.31 28.18 -31.42
N ARG A 12 -5.20 28.87 -30.69
CA ARG A 12 -5.53 28.55 -29.30
C ARG A 12 -6.20 27.18 -29.18
N ARG A 13 -7.16 26.86 -30.05
CA ARG A 13 -7.85 25.56 -30.08
C ARG A 13 -6.87 24.40 -30.32
N ARG A 14 -5.91 24.56 -31.24
CA ARG A 14 -4.84 23.56 -31.48
C ARG A 14 -3.94 23.38 -30.26
N LYS A 15 -3.51 24.47 -29.61
CA LYS A 15 -2.72 24.41 -28.37
C LYS A 15 -3.47 23.69 -27.24
N VAL A 16 -4.75 24.00 -27.02
CA VAL A 16 -5.56 23.32 -25.98
C VAL A 16 -5.75 21.84 -26.28
N LYS A 17 -6.05 21.47 -27.54
CA LYS A 17 -6.18 20.06 -27.95
C LYS A 17 -4.91 19.25 -27.71
N MET A 18 -3.75 19.89 -27.70
CA MET A 18 -2.45 19.22 -27.50
C MET A 18 -1.99 19.27 -26.03
N LEU A 19 -2.27 20.37 -25.32
CA LEU A 19 -1.90 20.54 -23.91
C LEU A 19 -2.75 19.68 -22.97
N LEU A 20 -4.06 19.56 -23.21
CA LEU A 20 -4.94 18.77 -22.34
C LEU A 20 -4.50 17.29 -22.23
N PRO A 21 -4.31 16.53 -23.33
CA PRO A 21 -3.86 15.14 -23.22
C PRO A 21 -2.44 15.04 -22.64
N ALA A 22 -1.55 15.99 -22.94
CA ALA A 22 -0.21 16.01 -22.37
C ALA A 22 -0.22 16.18 -20.85
N VAL A 23 -1.05 17.09 -20.33
CA VAL A 23 -1.21 17.31 -18.88
C VAL A 23 -1.81 16.07 -18.22
N VAL A 24 -2.86 15.49 -18.79
CA VAL A 24 -3.50 14.28 -18.25
C VAL A 24 -2.53 13.09 -18.23
N LEU A 25 -1.71 12.92 -19.27
CA LEU A 25 -0.67 11.90 -19.30
C LEU A 25 0.42 12.15 -18.25
N ALA A 26 0.88 13.40 -18.12
CA ALA A 26 1.89 13.74 -17.13
C ALA A 26 1.40 13.53 -15.70
N THR A 27 0.16 13.94 -15.39
CA THR A 27 -0.40 13.76 -14.05
C THR A 27 -0.67 12.30 -13.73
N SER A 28 -1.23 11.52 -14.66
CA SER A 28 -1.43 10.08 -14.46
C SER A 28 -0.11 9.35 -14.25
N LEU A 29 0.93 9.62 -15.05
CA LEU A 29 2.26 9.05 -14.86
C LEU A 29 2.87 9.43 -13.51
N TYR A 30 2.72 10.69 -13.08
CA TYR A 30 3.22 11.15 -11.79
C TYR A 30 2.59 10.38 -10.62
N TYR A 31 1.26 10.23 -10.63
CA TYR A 31 0.55 9.47 -9.60
C TYR A 31 0.90 7.98 -9.62
N SER A 32 0.99 7.37 -10.80
CA SER A 32 1.40 5.97 -10.95
C SER A 32 2.81 5.74 -10.40
N MET A 33 3.77 6.61 -10.72
CA MET A 33 5.13 6.51 -10.20
C MET A 33 5.18 6.62 -8.67
N LEU A 34 4.48 7.61 -8.09
CA LEU A 34 4.37 7.75 -6.64
C LEU A 34 3.77 6.52 -5.97
N PHE A 35 2.72 5.94 -6.56
CA PHE A 35 2.10 4.72 -6.08
C PHE A 35 3.08 3.55 -6.11
N THR A 36 3.79 3.35 -7.22
CA THR A 36 4.77 2.26 -7.37
C THR A 36 5.94 2.42 -6.41
N VAL A 37 6.47 3.63 -6.23
CA VAL A 37 7.52 3.89 -5.23
C VAL A 37 7.01 3.60 -3.83
N GLY A 38 5.75 3.94 -3.54
CA GLY A 38 5.04 3.53 -2.33
C GLY A 38 5.07 2.01 -2.14
N ILE A 39 4.62 1.25 -3.14
CA ILE A 39 4.61 -0.23 -3.10
C ILE A 39 6.00 -0.78 -2.78
N VAL A 40 7.02 -0.33 -3.49
CA VAL A 40 8.39 -0.83 -3.30
C VAL A 40 8.88 -0.49 -1.89
N ALA A 41 8.65 0.75 -1.42
CA ALA A 41 9.03 1.16 -0.09
C ALA A 41 8.31 0.35 0.99
N GLY A 42 6.99 0.14 0.87
CA GLY A 42 6.20 -0.65 1.81
C GLY A 42 6.65 -2.11 1.87
N TYR A 43 6.89 -2.73 0.71
CA TYR A 43 7.37 -4.11 0.63
C TYR A 43 8.75 -4.27 1.28
N VAL A 44 9.71 -3.41 0.92
CA VAL A 44 11.08 -3.48 1.45
C VAL A 44 11.11 -3.18 2.95
N LEU A 45 10.36 -2.16 3.40
CA LEU A 45 10.31 -1.79 4.81
C LEU A 45 9.74 -2.94 5.65
N CYS A 46 8.64 -3.56 5.23
CA CYS A 46 8.10 -4.76 5.89
C CYS A 46 9.12 -5.89 5.90
N LYS A 47 9.76 -6.19 4.77
CA LYS A 47 10.73 -7.28 4.68
C LYS A 47 11.94 -7.08 5.60
N VAL A 48 12.50 -5.87 5.62
CA VAL A 48 13.62 -5.52 6.51
C VAL A 48 13.18 -5.56 7.97
N PHE A 49 11.99 -5.04 8.28
CA PHE A 49 11.46 -5.06 9.64
C PHE A 49 11.23 -6.49 10.14
N CYS A 50 10.59 -7.34 9.34
CA CYS A 50 10.42 -8.76 9.65
C CYS A 50 11.77 -9.44 9.85
N HIS A 51 12.73 -9.23 8.95
CA HIS A 51 14.07 -9.79 9.10
C HIS A 51 14.80 -9.28 10.36
N LEU A 52 14.62 -8.03 10.75
CA LEU A 52 15.26 -7.48 11.94
C LEU A 52 14.57 -7.92 13.24
N PHE A 53 13.25 -7.90 13.30
CA PHE A 53 12.49 -8.17 14.53
C PHE A 53 12.25 -9.67 14.74
N VAL A 54 11.92 -10.43 13.69
CA VAL A 54 11.65 -11.87 13.78
C VAL A 54 12.96 -12.65 13.93
N HIS A 55 14.02 -12.24 13.24
CA HIS A 55 15.29 -12.98 13.25
C HIS A 55 16.20 -12.62 14.44
N LYS A 56 16.10 -11.40 15.00
CA LYS A 56 16.88 -11.01 16.20
C LYS A 56 16.12 -11.07 17.52
N SER A 57 14.78 -11.10 17.50
CA SER A 57 14.00 -11.09 18.73
C SER A 57 13.06 -12.29 18.79
N LYS A 58 13.00 -12.91 19.97
CA LYS A 58 12.09 -14.01 20.38
C LYS A 58 10.61 -13.59 20.35
N ILE A 59 10.13 -13.05 19.24
CA ILE A 59 8.71 -12.88 19.02
C ILE A 59 8.28 -14.15 18.28
N ASP A 60 8.20 -15.25 19.03
CA ASP A 60 7.31 -16.33 18.64
C ASP A 60 5.98 -15.66 18.31
N SER A 61 5.45 -15.99 17.14
CA SER A 61 4.16 -15.55 16.62
C SER A 61 3.23 -15.27 17.80
N VAL A 62 2.68 -14.05 17.92
CA VAL A 62 1.80 -13.72 19.04
C VAL A 62 0.54 -14.59 18.89
N PHE A 63 0.59 -15.79 19.45
CA PHE A 63 -0.51 -16.74 19.52
C PHE A 63 -1.44 -16.20 20.59
N LEU A 64 -2.44 -15.43 20.18
CA LEU A 64 -3.54 -15.11 21.06
C LEU A 64 -4.42 -16.37 21.16
N ASP A 65 -4.21 -17.14 22.22
CA ASP A 65 -5.05 -18.27 22.59
C ASP A 65 -6.40 -17.74 23.13
N LEU A 66 -7.39 -17.64 22.25
CA LEU A 66 -8.79 -17.41 22.62
C LEU A 66 -9.49 -18.76 22.79
N GLY A 67 -9.02 -19.53 23.78
CA GLY A 67 -9.61 -20.81 24.20
C GLY A 67 -9.58 -21.92 23.15
N LYS A 68 -10.51 -21.91 22.19
CA LYS A 68 -10.65 -22.93 21.13
C LYS A 68 -9.99 -22.54 19.80
N TRP A 69 -9.49 -21.31 19.71
CA TRP A 69 -8.96 -20.72 18.48
C TRP A 69 -7.58 -20.13 18.76
N LYS A 70 -6.60 -20.53 17.96
CA LYS A 70 -5.30 -19.87 17.92
C LYS A 70 -5.34 -18.81 16.83
N LEU A 71 -5.30 -17.54 17.24
CA LEU A 71 -5.09 -16.44 16.31
C LEU A 71 -3.60 -16.32 16.05
N HIS A 72 -3.19 -16.71 14.85
CA HIS A 72 -1.82 -16.55 14.39
C HIS A 72 -1.66 -15.11 13.90
N LEU A 73 -1.43 -14.18 14.84
CA LEU A 73 -1.22 -12.77 14.54
C LEU A 73 0.22 -12.55 14.06
N HIS A 74 0.56 -13.18 12.95
CA HIS A 74 1.92 -13.22 12.45
C HIS A 74 2.36 -11.84 11.93
N HIS A 75 1.49 -11.08 11.27
CA HIS A 75 1.83 -9.74 10.74
C HIS A 75 0.74 -8.67 10.90
N TRP A 76 -0.49 -9.05 11.28
CA TRP A 76 -1.63 -8.11 11.40
C TRP A 76 -1.42 -6.99 12.42
N ILE A 77 -0.62 -7.20 13.48
CA ILE A 77 -0.28 -6.14 14.46
C ILE A 77 0.66 -5.10 13.84
N LEU A 78 1.58 -5.52 12.97
CA LEU A 78 2.44 -4.61 12.20
C LEU A 78 1.65 -3.90 11.11
N GLY A 79 0.80 -4.66 10.41
CA GLY A 79 -0.23 -4.14 9.52
C GLY A 79 -1.02 -3.03 10.20
N MET A 80 -1.58 -3.27 11.40
CA MET A 80 -2.31 -2.27 12.18
C MET A 80 -1.46 -1.10 12.68
N MET A 81 -0.22 -1.32 13.13
CA MET A 81 0.65 -0.21 13.57
C MET A 81 1.02 0.70 12.40
N ILE A 82 1.33 0.13 11.24
CA ILE A 82 1.64 0.92 10.06
C ILE A 82 0.37 1.54 9.50
N LEU A 83 -0.76 0.83 9.44
CA LEU A 83 -2.06 1.42 9.06
C LEU A 83 -2.46 2.55 10.00
N GLY A 84 -2.20 2.42 11.31
CA GLY A 84 -2.44 3.46 12.31
C GLY A 84 -1.50 4.66 12.15
N THR A 85 -0.24 4.42 11.79
CA THR A 85 0.73 5.48 11.45
C THR A 85 0.33 6.19 10.16
N VAL A 86 -0.06 5.42 9.14
CA VAL A 86 -0.62 5.92 7.88
C VAL A 86 -1.86 6.75 8.17
N TRP A 87 -2.78 6.27 9.01
CA TRP A 87 -4.02 6.97 9.37
C TRP A 87 -3.77 8.29 10.11
N LEU A 88 -2.78 8.31 11.00
CA LEU A 88 -2.31 9.53 11.68
C LEU A 88 -1.71 10.55 10.71
N ILE A 89 -0.98 10.09 9.68
CA ILE A 89 -0.41 10.95 8.64
C ILE A 89 -1.48 11.37 7.62
N ASP A 90 -2.42 10.47 7.30
CA ASP A 90 -3.55 10.62 6.36
C ASP A 90 -4.53 11.70 6.77
N TYR A 91 -4.65 12.01 8.07
CA TYR A 91 -5.47 13.12 8.54
C TYR A 91 -5.12 14.44 7.83
N LEU A 92 -3.92 14.57 7.26
CA LEU A 92 -3.48 15.77 6.55
C LEU A 92 -3.51 15.70 5.01
N TYR A 93 -3.58 14.52 4.40
CA TYR A 93 -3.82 14.29 2.97
C TYR A 93 -3.59 12.80 2.73
N LEU A 94 -4.43 12.10 1.96
CA LEU A 94 -4.19 10.73 1.52
C LEU A 94 -3.21 10.73 0.32
N PRO A 95 -1.90 10.57 0.52
CA PRO A 95 -0.93 10.71 -0.55
C PRO A 95 -0.86 9.36 -1.26
N THR A 96 -0.96 9.38 -2.59
CA THR A 96 -0.88 8.19 -3.45
C THR A 96 0.29 7.26 -3.11
N PHE A 97 1.38 7.81 -2.56
CA PHE A 97 2.49 7.07 -1.99
C PHE A 97 2.10 6.12 -0.84
N PHE A 98 1.32 6.56 0.15
CA PHE A 98 0.97 5.71 1.30
C PHE A 98 -0.02 4.62 0.93
N ALA A 99 -0.97 4.92 0.03
CA ALA A 99 -1.82 3.87 -0.57
C ALA A 99 -0.96 2.80 -1.27
N GLY A 100 0.08 3.24 -1.98
CA GLY A 100 1.10 2.34 -2.54
C GLY A 100 1.81 1.54 -1.46
N ALA A 101 2.27 2.18 -0.39
CA ALA A 101 2.97 1.52 0.72
C ALA A 101 2.12 0.42 1.37
N VAL A 102 0.85 0.71 1.68
CA VAL A 102 -0.08 -0.30 2.22
C VAL A 102 -0.25 -1.46 1.23
N CYS A 103 -0.39 -1.17 -0.07
CA CYS A 103 -0.45 -2.21 -1.09
C CYS A 103 0.84 -3.06 -1.13
N GLY A 104 2.01 -2.43 -1.02
CA GLY A 104 3.30 -3.11 -0.94
C GLY A 104 3.44 -4.04 0.26
N MET A 105 2.88 -3.65 1.40
CA MET A 105 2.83 -4.51 2.59
C MET A 105 1.94 -5.74 2.37
N ILE A 106 0.73 -5.54 1.82
CA ILE A 106 -0.19 -6.64 1.50
C ILE A 106 0.48 -7.62 0.52
N LEU A 107 1.20 -7.10 -0.47
CA LEU A 107 1.95 -7.93 -1.41
C LEU A 107 3.05 -8.71 -0.69
N GLN A 108 3.77 -8.09 0.25
CA GLN A 108 4.79 -8.79 1.03
C GLN A 108 4.18 -9.94 1.83
N ASP A 109 3.05 -9.71 2.50
CA ASP A 109 2.34 -10.76 3.25
C ASP A 109 1.89 -11.92 2.35
N ILE A 110 1.33 -11.63 1.17
CA ILE A 110 0.86 -12.67 0.24
C ILE A 110 2.01 -13.47 -0.38
N TYR A 111 3.11 -12.80 -0.75
CA TYR A 111 4.22 -13.44 -1.48
C TYR A 111 5.21 -14.15 -0.58
N ASP A 112 5.53 -13.60 0.59
CA ASP A 112 6.55 -14.16 1.47
C ASP A 112 5.97 -15.17 2.48
N TYR A 113 4.66 -15.14 2.75
CA TYR A 113 4.02 -16.03 3.73
C TYR A 113 2.86 -16.83 3.13
N ASN A 114 3.03 -18.15 3.02
CA ASN A 114 2.03 -19.04 2.41
C ASN A 114 0.79 -19.24 3.31
N ASP A 115 0.92 -18.97 4.60
CA ASP A 115 -0.14 -19.11 5.62
C ASP A 115 -1.00 -17.84 5.76
N TRP A 116 -0.88 -16.87 4.85
CA TRP A 116 -1.62 -15.61 4.87
C TRP A 116 -3.14 -15.80 4.97
N HIS A 117 -3.67 -16.91 4.43
CA HIS A 117 -5.08 -17.27 4.44
C HIS A 117 -5.55 -17.95 5.73
N GLN A 118 -4.63 -18.47 6.55
CA GLN A 118 -4.93 -19.20 7.78
C GLN A 118 -4.94 -18.26 8.99
N VAL A 119 -5.80 -17.25 8.94
CA VAL A 119 -5.95 -16.27 10.02
C VAL A 119 -6.57 -16.90 11.29
N LEU A 120 -7.34 -17.98 11.11
CA LEU A 120 -8.03 -18.71 12.17
C LEU A 120 -7.72 -20.20 12.05
N VAL A 121 -6.83 -20.71 12.91
CA VAL A 121 -6.58 -22.14 13.01
C VAL A 121 -7.33 -22.70 14.23
N LYS A 122 -8.14 -23.73 13.99
CA LYS A 122 -8.89 -24.43 15.04
C LYS A 122 -7.94 -25.36 15.79
N ASN A 123 -8.01 -25.36 17.12
CA ASN A 123 -7.05 -26.04 18.01
C ASN A 123 -7.07 -27.59 17.94
N ASP A 124 -7.93 -28.20 17.12
CA ASP A 124 -8.16 -29.65 17.12
C ASP A 124 -7.04 -30.44 16.39
N GLU A 125 -6.23 -29.79 15.53
CA GLU A 125 -5.18 -30.48 14.75
C GLU A 125 -3.82 -30.55 15.45
N HIS A 126 -3.63 -29.86 16.58
CA HIS A 126 -2.34 -29.82 17.30
C HIS A 126 -2.32 -30.65 18.60
N GLN A 127 -3.43 -31.31 18.95
CA GLN A 127 -3.54 -32.21 20.11
C GLN A 127 -3.51 -33.71 19.71
N ALA A 128 -3.30 -34.01 18.42
CA ALA A 128 -3.32 -35.38 17.88
C ALA A 128 -1.95 -35.89 17.40
N ASN A 129 -0.84 -35.26 17.79
CA ASN A 129 0.52 -35.73 17.50
C ASN A 129 1.39 -35.67 18.76
#